data_AF-E0NR92-F1
#
_entry.id   AF-E0NR92-F1
#
_cell.length_a   1.000
_cell.length_b   1.000
_cell.length_c   1.000
_cell.angle_alpha   90.00
_cell.angle_beta   90.00
_cell.angle_gamma   90.00
#
_symmetry.space_group_name_H-M   'P 1'
#
loop_
_entity.id
_entity.type
_entity.pdbx_description
1 polymer ?
#
loop_
_entity_poly.entity_id
_entity_poly.type
_entity_poly.pdbx_seq_one_letter_code
_entity_poly.pdbx_strand_id
1 'polypeptide(L)'
;MKLIIIDRKAWERHSSDFADFIHRIEQLIGNPPEKDDWLDNEAVCRRLGISKRTLQSYRDTGRIPFSIIGHKCYYKESDITNLLNANNE
;
A
#
# COMPACT_ATOMS: atom_id res chain seq x y z
N MET A 1 0.82 17.39 33.01
CA MET A 1 0.32 16.10 32.50
C MET A 1 -1.19 16.16 32.44
N LYS A 2 -1.82 15.90 31.29
CA LYS A 2 -3.28 15.98 31.12
C LYS A 2 -3.87 14.58 31.25
N LEU A 3 -4.68 14.36 32.29
CA LEU A 3 -5.42 13.11 32.49
C LEU A 3 -6.81 13.27 31.86
N ILE A 4 -7.17 12.37 30.96
CA ILE A 4 -8.53 12.26 30.41
C ILE A 4 -9.13 10.98 30.97
N ILE A 5 -10.24 11.13 31.70
CA ILE A 5 -10.97 10.01 32.29
C ILE A 5 -12.22 9.78 31.45
N ILE A 6 -12.37 8.57 30.92
CA ILE A 6 -13.51 8.16 30.12
C ILE A 6 -14.30 7.14 30.95
N ASP A 7 -15.60 7.37 31.09
CA ASP A 7 -16.50 6.42 31.72
C ASP A 7 -16.47 5.07 30.97
N ARG A 8 -16.51 3.97 31.71
CA ARG A 8 -16.42 2.62 31.12
C ARG A 8 -17.52 2.39 30.08
N LYS A 9 -18.77 2.79 30.36
CA LYS A 9 -19.88 2.56 29.43
C LYS A 9 -19.72 3.40 28.17
N ALA A 10 -19.20 4.62 28.31
CA ALA A 10 -18.88 5.46 27.16
C ALA A 10 -17.80 4.83 26.26
N TRP A 11 -16.77 4.24 26.87
CA TRP A 11 -15.72 3.52 26.12
C TRP A 11 -16.26 2.25 25.43
N GLU A 12 -17.05 1.45 26.13
CA GLU A 12 -17.64 0.22 25.59
C GLU A 12 -18.57 0.53 24.41
N ARG A 13 -19.42 1.56 24.55
CA ARG A 13 -20.28 2.04 23.46
C ARG A 13 -19.47 2.50 22.26
N HIS A 14 -18.47 3.36 22.48
CA HIS A 14 -17.63 3.85 21.40
C HIS A 14 -16.87 2.72 20.69
N SER A 15 -16.37 1.74 21.45
CA SER A 15 -15.69 0.56 20.87
C SER A 15 -16.66 -0.28 20.04
N SER A 16 -17.91 -0.44 20.49
CA SER A 16 -18.95 -1.13 19.73
C SER A 16 -19.31 -0.39 18.44
N ASP A 17 -19.54 0.91 18.52
CA ASP A 17 -19.86 1.76 17.37
C ASP A 17 -18.71 1.74 16.34
N PHE A 18 -17.45 1.69 16.81
CA PHE A 18 -16.27 1.58 15.95
C PHE A 18 -16.14 0.21 15.27
N ALA A 19 -16.46 -0.88 15.99
CA ALA A 19 -16.51 -2.21 15.42
C ALA A 19 -17.58 -2.33 14.33
N ASP A 20 -18.78 -1.80 14.58
CA ASP A 20 -19.87 -1.74 13.60
C ASP A 20 -19.47 -0.91 12.37
N PHE A 21 -18.74 0.18 12.57
CA PHE A 21 -18.21 0.99 11.49
C PHE A 21 -17.22 0.22 10.62
N ILE A 22 -16.24 -0.47 11.21
CA ILE A 22 -15.29 -1.32 10.49
C ILE A 22 -16.06 -2.37 9.67
N HIS A 23 -17.01 -3.05 10.30
CA HIS A 23 -17.80 -4.08 9.63
C HIS A 23 -18.55 -3.54 8.40
N ARG A 24 -19.17 -2.35 8.51
CA ARG A 24 -19.85 -1.70 7.37
C ARG A 24 -18.88 -1.34 6.25
N ILE A 25 -17.69 -0.85 6.59
CA ILE A 25 -16.65 -0.52 5.61
C ILE A 25 -16.17 -1.78 4.88
N GLU A 26 -15.94 -2.88 5.60
CA GLU A 26 -15.57 -4.17 5.00
C GLU A 26 -16.65 -4.66 4.02
N GLN A 27 -17.94 -4.58 4.40
CA GLN A 27 -19.04 -4.96 3.51
C GLN A 27 -19.13 -4.06 2.26
N LEU A 28 -18.82 -2.77 2.38
CA LEU A 28 -18.83 -1.82 1.26
C LEU A 28 -17.65 -2.00 0.30
N ILE A 29 -16.47 -2.33 0.82
CA ILE A 29 -15.27 -2.60 0.02
C ILE A 29 -15.43 -3.93 -0.75
N GLY A 30 -16.27 -4.85 -0.26
CA GLY A 30 -16.44 -6.18 -0.83
C GLY A 30 -15.27 -7.08 -0.44
N ASN A 31 -14.87 -8.00 -1.34
CA ASN A 31 -13.64 -8.76 -1.13
C ASN A 31 -12.47 -7.79 -1.39
N PRO A 32 -11.72 -7.32 -0.37
CA PRO A 32 -10.62 -6.43 -0.61
C PRO A 32 -9.65 -7.13 -1.58
N PRO A 33 -9.10 -6.43 -2.59
CA PRO A 33 -8.07 -7.02 -3.42
C PRO A 33 -6.99 -7.59 -2.49
N GLU A 34 -6.47 -8.78 -2.82
CA GLU A 34 -5.39 -9.39 -2.04
C GLU A 34 -4.33 -8.33 -1.73
N LYS A 35 -3.84 -8.36 -0.49
CA LYS A 35 -2.91 -7.36 0.00
C LYS A 35 -1.66 -7.38 -0.89
N ASP A 36 -1.61 -6.43 -1.81
CA ASP A 36 -0.52 -6.32 -2.76
C ASP A 36 0.71 -5.86 -2.01
N ASP A 37 1.79 -6.63 -2.13
CA ASP A 37 3.04 -6.32 -1.48
C ASP A 37 3.67 -5.09 -2.14
N TRP A 38 4.24 -4.22 -1.30
CA TRP A 38 4.89 -3.00 -1.75
C TRP A 38 6.39 -3.18 -1.71
N LEU A 39 7.03 -2.96 -2.86
CA LEU A 39 8.47 -3.00 -3.03
C LEU A 39 9.07 -1.61 -2.90
N ASP A 40 10.28 -1.54 -2.34
CA ASP A 40 11.13 -0.36 -2.41
C ASP A 40 12.02 -0.37 -3.65
N ASN A 41 12.80 0.71 -3.84
CA ASN A 41 13.72 0.83 -4.97
C ASN A 41 14.72 -0.34 -5.08
N GLU A 42 15.21 -0.88 -3.95
CA GLU A 42 16.22 -1.93 -3.98
C GLU A 42 15.62 -3.28 -4.39
N ALA A 43 14.45 -3.59 -3.86
CA ALA A 43 13.71 -4.79 -4.22
C ALA A 43 13.34 -4.76 -5.71
N VAL A 44 12.84 -3.62 -6.24
CA VAL A 44 12.54 -3.48 -7.66
C VAL A 44 13.79 -3.61 -8.54
N CYS A 45 14.91 -2.98 -8.16
CA CYS A 45 16.16 -3.12 -8.91
C CYS A 45 16.63 -4.57 -8.98
N ARG A 46 16.54 -5.32 -7.86
CA ARG A 46 16.87 -6.76 -7.84
C ARG A 46 15.91 -7.58 -8.69
N ARG A 47 14.61 -7.29 -8.63
CA ARG A 47 13.56 -8.01 -9.36
C ARG A 47 13.68 -7.85 -10.88
N LEU A 48 13.97 -6.63 -11.33
CA LEU A 48 14.09 -6.29 -12.76
C LEU A 48 15.52 -6.45 -13.30
N GLY A 49 16.51 -6.68 -12.43
CA GLY A 49 17.92 -6.72 -12.84
C GLY A 49 18.47 -5.37 -13.35
N ILE A 50 17.92 -4.25 -12.89
CA ILE A 50 18.27 -2.91 -13.38
C ILE A 50 18.99 -2.07 -12.33
N SER A 51 19.70 -1.04 -12.80
CA SER A 51 20.31 -0.05 -11.93
C SER A 51 19.30 0.97 -11.38
N LYS A 52 19.63 1.62 -10.25
CA LYS A 52 18.85 2.74 -9.70
C LYS A 52 18.67 3.89 -10.72
N ARG A 53 19.66 4.12 -11.60
CA ARG A 53 19.59 5.11 -12.68
C ARG A 53 18.56 4.72 -13.75
N THR A 54 18.50 3.44 -14.11
CA THR A 54 17.49 2.92 -15.03
C THR A 54 16.10 3.01 -14.43
N LEU A 55 15.96 2.66 -13.15
CA LEU A 55 14.69 2.80 -12.42
C LEU A 55 14.20 4.26 -12.35
N GLN A 56 15.12 5.22 -12.21
CA GLN A 56 14.79 6.65 -12.31
C GLN A 56 14.27 7.01 -13.71
N SER A 57 14.97 6.59 -14.78
CA SER A 57 14.52 6.81 -16.16
C SER A 57 13.13 6.21 -16.44
N TYR A 58 12.83 5.03 -15.90
CA TYR A 58 11.51 4.41 -16.04
C TYR A 58 10.41 5.22 -15.35
N ARG A 59 10.69 5.82 -14.18
CA ARG A 59 9.76 6.74 -13.53
C ARG A 59 9.57 8.01 -14.34
N ASP A 60 10.66 8.63 -14.79
CA ASP A 60 10.63 9.89 -15.54
C ASP A 60 9.89 9.73 -16.89
N THR A 61 9.99 8.56 -17.51
CA THR A 61 9.31 8.22 -18.77
C THR A 61 7.92 7.61 -18.57
N GLY A 62 7.46 7.43 -17.33
CA GLY A 62 6.15 6.86 -17.03
C GLY A 62 6.00 5.37 -17.37
N ARG A 63 7.11 4.64 -17.56
CA ARG A 63 7.10 3.21 -17.90
C ARG A 63 6.77 2.30 -16.72
N ILE A 64 6.96 2.78 -15.50
CA ILE A 64 6.73 2.00 -14.27
C ILE A 64 5.80 2.78 -13.33
N PRO A 65 4.65 2.22 -12.95
CA PRO A 65 3.79 2.82 -11.93
C PRO A 65 4.50 2.86 -10.57
N PHE A 66 4.35 3.96 -9.82
CA PHE A 66 4.91 4.10 -8.49
C PHE A 66 4.04 5.01 -7.61
N SER A 67 4.18 4.86 -6.30
CA SER A 67 3.56 5.73 -5.29
C SER A 67 4.62 6.30 -4.37
N ILE A 68 4.40 7.53 -3.89
CA ILE A 68 5.32 8.19 -2.95
C ILE A 68 4.67 8.19 -1.58
N ILE A 69 5.38 7.65 -0.59
CA ILE A 69 5.00 7.73 0.82
C ILE A 69 6.13 8.47 1.55
N GLY A 70 5.84 9.71 1.96
CA GLY A 70 6.85 10.64 2.45
C GLY A 70 7.83 11.03 1.35
N HIS A 71 9.08 10.58 1.47
CA HIS A 71 10.15 10.85 0.49
C HIS A 71 10.64 9.57 -0.22
N LYS A 72 9.96 8.43 -0.01
CA LYS A 72 10.34 7.14 -0.60
C LYS A 72 9.33 6.74 -1.69
N CYS A 73 9.86 6.24 -2.79
CA CYS A 73 9.06 5.63 -3.86
C CYS A 73 8.84 4.15 -3.54
N TYR A 74 7.60 3.71 -3.73
CA TYR A 74 7.14 2.35 -3.57
C TYR A 74 6.43 1.89 -4.85
N TYR A 75 6.47 0.59 -5.10
CA TYR A 75 5.95 -0.04 -6.31
C TYR A 75 5.13 -1.26 -5.90
N LYS A 76 4.01 -1.50 -6.57
CA LYS A 76 3.22 -2.70 -6.33
C LYS A 76 3.90 -3.91 -6.96
N GLU A 77 3.98 -5.03 -6.24
CA GLU A 77 4.52 -6.28 -6.78
C GLU A 77 3.75 -6.72 -8.03
N SER A 78 2.41 -6.55 -8.03
CA SER A 78 1.56 -6.83 -9.18
C SER A 78 1.99 -6.06 -10.44
N ASP A 79 2.24 -4.75 -10.34
CA ASP A 79 2.67 -3.91 -11.46
C ASP A 79 4.04 -4.35 -12.01
N ILE A 80 4.99 -4.69 -11.12
CA ILE A 80 6.31 -5.19 -11.53
C ILE A 80 6.19 -6.55 -12.24
N THR A 81 5.34 -7.43 -11.72
CA THR A 81 5.10 -8.76 -12.29
C THR A 81 4.45 -8.65 -13.66
N ASN A 82 3.46 -7.78 -13.82
CA ASN A 82 2.80 -7.50 -15.10
C ASN A 82 3.79 -6.95 -16.14
N LEU A 83 4.69 -6.04 -15.75
CA LEU A 83 5.74 -5.53 -16.63
C LEU A 83 6.72 -6.62 -17.08
N LEU A 84 7.07 -7.57 -16.21
CA LEU A 84 7.92 -8.70 -16.59
C LEU A 84 7.21 -9.64 -17.55
N ASN A 85 5.93 -9.94 -17.31
CA ASN A 85 5.14 -10.80 -18.19
C ASN A 85 4.94 -10.19 -19.58
N ALA A 86 4.65 -8.89 -19.66
CA ALA A 86 4.45 -8.18 -20.92
C ALA A 86 5.71 -8.09 -21.81
N ASN A 87 6.90 -8.25 -21.25
CA ASN A 87 8.15 -8.27 -22.01
C ASN A 87 8.62 -9.69 -22.41
N ASN A 88 7.95 -10.74 -21.92
CA ASN A 88 8.26 -12.14 -22.20
C ASN A 88 7.34 -12.76 -23.28
N GLU A 89 6.42 -11.98 -23.85
CA GLU A 89 5.63 -12.31 -25.04
C GLU A 89 6.20 -11.60 -26.28
#